data_AF-A0A7X7VA80-F1
#
_entry.id   AF-A0A7X7VA80-F1
#
_cell.length_a   1.000
_cell.length_b   1.000
_cell.length_c   1.000
_cell.angle_alpha   90.00
_cell.angle_beta   90.00
_cell.angle_gamma   90.00
#
_symmetry.space_group_name_H-M   'P 1'
#
loop_
_entity.id
_entity.type
_entity.pdbx_description
1 polymer ?
#
loop_
_entity_poly.entity_id
_entity_poly.type
_entity_poly.pdbx_seq_one_letter_code
_entity_poly.pdbx_strand_id
1 'polypeptide(L)'
;KDVVARMLPYWESAIKPDLATGKTILVAAHGNSLRALVKHLDGISDDDIAGLNIPTGIPLLYELDENFAPITKGGRYLDPEAAEAGAKAVAAQGKK
;
A
#
# COMPACT_ATOMS: atom_id res chain seq x y z
N LYS A 1 -13.23 -8.49 1.31
CA LYS A 1 -13.59 -7.97 2.66
C LYS A 1 -12.61 -8.43 3.73
N ASP A 2 -12.25 -9.72 3.80
CA ASP A 2 -11.45 -10.25 4.93
C ASP A 2 -9.99 -9.79 5.02
N VAL A 3 -9.37 -9.34 3.93
CA VAL A 3 -7.93 -9.07 3.94
C VAL A 3 -7.57 -7.90 4.84
N VAL A 4 -8.40 -6.85 4.89
CA VAL A 4 -8.19 -5.70 5.79
C VAL A 4 -8.27 -6.15 7.25
N ALA A 5 -9.29 -6.94 7.61
CA ALA A 5 -9.51 -7.42 8.97
C ALA A 5 -8.34 -8.22 9.54
N ARG A 6 -7.61 -8.97 8.70
CA ARG A 6 -6.39 -9.70 9.10
C ARG A 6 -5.09 -8.92 8.93
N MET A 7 -5.07 -7.88 8.08
CA MET A 7 -3.89 -7.05 7.87
C MET A 7 -3.69 -6.01 8.99
N LEU A 8 -4.78 -5.38 9.46
CA LEU A 8 -4.69 -4.33 10.48
C LEU A 8 -4.11 -4.82 11.81
N PRO A 9 -4.44 -6.02 12.33
CA PRO A 9 -3.78 -6.53 13.52
C PRO A 9 -2.26 -6.64 13.36
N TYR A 10 -1.76 -7.01 12.17
CA TYR A 10 -0.32 -7.10 11.91
C TYR A 10 0.33 -5.72 11.74
N TRP A 11 -0.38 -4.77 11.12
CA TRP A 11 0.05 -3.36 11.10
C TRP A 11 0.25 -2.80 12.51
N GLU A 12 -0.75 -2.96 13.39
CA GLU A 12 -0.71 -2.40 14.75
C GLU A 12 0.26 -3.12 15.68
N SER A 13 0.42 -4.44 15.55
CA SER A 13 1.25 -5.24 16.48
C SER A 13 2.72 -5.41 16.09
N ALA A 14 3.06 -5.23 14.81
CA ALA A 14 4.42 -5.47 14.32
C ALA A 14 5.00 -4.25 13.57
N ILE A 15 4.33 -3.79 12.51
CA ILE A 15 4.89 -2.76 11.61
C ILE A 15 4.97 -1.40 12.30
N LYS A 16 3.85 -0.94 12.88
CA LYS A 16 3.75 0.38 13.52
C LYS A 16 4.68 0.53 14.74
N PRO A 17 4.81 -0.46 15.65
CA PRO A 17 5.80 -0.39 16.73
C PRO A 17 7.24 -0.27 16.22
N ASP A 18 7.60 -1.00 15.17
CA ASP A 18 8.95 -0.89 14.58
C ASP A 18 9.19 0.49 13.95
N LEU A 19 8.20 1.04 13.23
CA LEU A 19 8.25 2.40 12.72
C LEU A 19 8.40 3.44 13.85
N ALA A 20 7.72 3.24 14.98
CA ALA A 20 7.82 4.12 16.16
C ALA A 20 9.24 4.19 16.74
N THR A 21 10.08 3.16 16.49
CA THR A 21 11.50 3.16 16.88
C THR A 21 12.42 3.85 15.88
N GLY A 22 11.88 4.44 14.81
CA GLY A 22 12.63 5.13 13.76
C GLY A 22 13.24 4.20 12.70
N LYS A 23 12.86 2.92 12.67
CA LYS A 23 13.35 1.97 11.65
C LYS A 23 12.75 2.26 10.28
N THR A 24 13.53 2.03 9.23
CA THR A 24 13.02 1.92 7.86
C THR A 24 12.53 0.49 7.62
N ILE A 25 11.26 0.33 7.22
CA ILE A 25 10.61 -0.98 7.06
C ILE A 25 10.32 -1.27 5.60
N LEU A 26 10.69 -2.47 5.14
CA LEU A 26 10.33 -3.01 3.84
C LEU A 26 9.20 -4.04 4.00
N VAL A 27 8.07 -3.83 3.33
CA VAL A 27 6.96 -4.79 3.27
C VAL A 27 6.92 -5.44 1.89
N ALA A 28 7.36 -6.69 1.81
CA ALA A 28 7.23 -7.51 0.60
C ALA A 28 6.00 -8.42 0.73
N ALA A 29 4.98 -8.17 -0.09
CA ALA A 29 3.70 -8.87 -0.01
C ALA A 29 3.02 -8.98 -1.39
N HIS A 30 1.73 -9.32 -1.41
CA HIS A 30 0.93 -9.48 -2.62
C HIS A 30 -0.10 -8.35 -2.78
N GLY A 31 -0.62 -8.18 -4.00
CA GLY A 31 -1.50 -7.05 -4.36
C GLY A 31 -2.71 -6.86 -3.44
N ASN A 32 -3.39 -7.91 -2.99
CA ASN A 32 -4.55 -7.76 -2.10
C ASN A 32 -4.17 -7.26 -0.70
N SER A 33 -3.06 -7.75 -0.15
CA SER A 33 -2.57 -7.33 1.17
C SER A 33 -2.00 -5.91 1.13
N LEU A 34 -1.27 -5.58 0.06
CA LEU A 34 -0.75 -4.22 -0.14
C LEU A 34 -1.89 -3.22 -0.34
N ARG A 35 -2.92 -3.55 -1.13
CA ARG A 35 -4.11 -2.69 -1.26
C ARG A 35 -4.83 -2.51 0.07
N ALA A 36 -4.92 -3.54 0.91
CA ALA A 36 -5.51 -3.43 2.24
C ALA A 36 -4.71 -2.45 3.14
N LEU A 37 -3.38 -2.47 3.07
CA LEU A 37 -2.52 -1.54 3.80
C LEU A 37 -2.65 -0.11 3.26
N VAL A 38 -2.60 0.08 1.95
CA VAL A 38 -2.79 1.38 1.30
C VAL A 38 -4.16 1.97 1.63
N LYS A 39 -5.21 1.14 1.61
CA LYS A 39 -6.56 1.55 2.00
C LYS A 39 -6.59 2.15 3.41
N HIS A 40 -5.93 1.48 4.35
CA HIS A 40 -5.83 1.93 5.74
C HIS A 40 -5.07 3.24 5.87
N LEU A 41 -3.90 3.33 5.24
CA LEU A 41 -3.02 4.49 5.30
C LEU A 41 -3.67 5.74 4.68
N ASP A 42 -4.26 5.60 3.50
CA ASP A 42 -4.81 6.73 2.74
C ASP A 42 -6.29 7.01 3.03
N GLY A 43 -6.94 6.18 3.87
CA GLY A 43 -8.36 6.31 4.19
C GLY A 43 -9.28 6.08 2.98
N ILE A 44 -8.90 5.17 2.07
CA ILE A 44 -9.64 4.90 0.83
C ILE A 44 -10.94 4.16 1.16
N SER A 45 -12.04 4.53 0.50
CA SER A 45 -13.33 3.88 0.66
C SER A 45 -13.33 2.43 0.11
N ASP A 46 -14.33 1.63 0.47
CA ASP A 46 -14.50 0.29 -0.12
C ASP A 46 -14.84 0.35 -1.63
N ASP A 47 -15.43 1.44 -2.10
CA ASP A 47 -15.80 1.60 -3.50
C ASP A 47 -14.57 1.99 -4.35
N ASP A 48 -13.71 2.87 -3.83
CA ASP A 48 -12.53 3.35 -4.53
C ASP A 48 -11.39 2.33 -4.56
N ILE A 49 -11.29 1.46 -3.55
CA ILE A 49 -10.18 0.49 -3.45
C ILE A 49 -10.22 -0.57 -4.56
N ALA A 50 -11.39 -0.82 -5.14
CA ALA A 50 -11.55 -1.75 -6.26
C ALA A 50 -10.80 -1.27 -7.52
N GLY A 51 -10.68 0.05 -7.71
CA GLY A 51 -9.99 0.66 -8.83
C GLY A 51 -8.47 0.78 -8.67
N LEU A 52 -7.95 0.57 -7.45
CA LEU A 52 -6.52 0.69 -7.18
C LEU A 52 -5.75 -0.50 -7.77
N ASN A 53 -4.82 -0.22 -8.68
CA ASN A 53 -3.92 -1.20 -9.27
C ASN A 53 -2.48 -0.91 -8.82
N ILE A 54 -1.92 -1.77 -7.97
CA ILE A 54 -0.53 -1.66 -7.51
C ILE A 54 0.37 -2.43 -8.50
N PRO A 55 1.39 -1.79 -9.09
CA PRO A 55 2.32 -2.44 -10.00
C PRO A 55 3.17 -3.49 -9.27
N THR A 56 3.50 -4.58 -9.97
CA THR A 56 4.37 -5.63 -9.43
C THR A 56 5.84 -5.20 -9.52
N GLY A 57 6.57 -5.36 -8.42
CA GLY A 57 8.04 -5.20 -8.42
C GLY A 57 8.54 -3.75 -8.40
N ILE A 58 7.66 -2.76 -8.26
CA ILE A 58 8.04 -1.34 -8.17
C ILE A 58 7.87 -0.86 -6.73
N PRO A 59 8.95 -0.43 -6.04
CA PRO A 59 8.85 0.05 -4.66
C PRO A 59 8.00 1.31 -4.54
N LEU A 60 7.07 1.30 -3.58
CA LEU A 60 6.24 2.43 -3.17
C LEU A 60 6.71 2.94 -1.80
N LEU A 61 7.19 4.18 -1.75
CA LEU A 61 7.63 4.83 -0.52
C LEU A 61 6.47 5.56 0.15
N TYR A 62 6.25 5.25 1.42
CA TYR A 62 5.44 6.05 2.33
C TYR A 62 6.33 6.77 3.34
N GLU A 63 6.15 8.07 3.45
CA GLU A 63 6.64 8.88 4.56
C GLU A 63 5.44 9.19 5.45
N LEU A 64 5.57 8.89 6.74
CA LEU A 64 4.47 9.00 7.70
C LEU A 64 4.79 10.07 8.74
N ASP A 65 3.76 10.75 9.22
CA ASP A 65 3.85 11.72 10.31
C ASP A 65 3.87 11.03 11.69
N GLU A 66 3.86 11.84 12.76
CA GLU A 66 3.85 11.38 14.15
C GLU A 66 2.61 10.53 14.53
N ASN A 67 1.53 10.64 13.76
CA ASN A 67 0.30 9.86 13.93
C ASN A 67 0.28 8.62 13.02
N PHE A 68 1.38 8.33 12.33
CA PHE A 68 1.50 7.30 11.30
C PHE A 68 0.56 7.51 10.11
N ALA A 69 0.14 8.75 9.85
CA ALA A 69 -0.61 9.12 8.67
C ALA A 69 0.36 9.50 7.51
N PRO A 70 0.05 9.16 6.25
CA PRO A 70 0.87 9.55 5.12
C PRO A 70 1.02 11.06 4.96
N ILE A 71 2.27 11.53 4.86
CA ILE A 71 2.58 12.92 4.47
C ILE A 71 2.14 13.16 3.02
N THR A 72 2.39 12.18 2.15
CA THR A 72 1.91 12.17 0.76
C THR A 72 0.90 11.05 0.57
N LYS A 73 -0.36 11.40 0.32
CA LYS A 73 -1.41 10.41 0.02
C LYS A 73 -1.04 9.61 -1.23
N GLY A 74 -1.20 8.29 -1.16
CA GLY A 74 -0.84 7.37 -2.24
C GLY A 74 0.66 7.06 -2.32
N GLY A 75 1.48 7.66 -1.45
CA GLY A 75 2.93 7.50 -1.45
C GLY A 75 3.61 7.99 -2.72
N ARG A 76 4.88 7.63 -2.88
CA ARG A 76 5.68 7.94 -4.07
C ARG A 76 6.39 6.70 -4.58
N TYR A 77 6.14 6.32 -5.83
CA TYR A 77 6.93 5.27 -6.48
C TYR A 77 8.35 5.75 -6.72
N LEU A 78 9.33 4.87 -6.47
CA LEU A 78 10.74 5.20 -6.71
C LEU A 78 11.08 5.26 -8.21
N ASP A 79 10.29 4.59 -9.05
CA ASP A 79 10.29 4.68 -10.50
C ASP A 79 8.85 4.92 -11.01
N PRO A 80 8.44 6.19 -11.19
CA PRO A 80 7.07 6.52 -11.60
C PRO A 80 6.69 6.01 -12.99
N GLU A 81 7.63 5.99 -13.94
CA GLU A 81 7.37 5.54 -15.32
C GLU A 81 7.08 4.03 -15.34
N ALA A 82 7.92 3.24 -14.65
CA ALA A 82 7.70 1.82 -14.51
C ALA A 82 6.42 1.51 -13.70
N ALA A 83 6.11 2.32 -12.69
CA ALA A 83 4.87 2.18 -11.92
C ALA A 83 3.62 2.36 -12.79
N GLU A 84 3.59 3.39 -13.64
CA GLU A 84 2.45 3.66 -14.53
C GLU A 84 2.26 2.50 -15.52
N ALA A 85 3.34 2.05 -16.17
CA ALA A 85 3.30 0.92 -17.09
C ALA A 85 2.83 -0.37 -16.40
N GLY A 86 3.36 -0.64 -15.20
CA GLY A 86 3.01 -1.80 -14.40
C GLY A 86 1.54 -1.79 -13.93
N ALA A 87 1.03 -0.64 -13.50
CA ALA A 87 -0.37 -0.50 -13.07
C ALA A 87 -1.34 -0.74 -14.23
N LYS A 88 -1.02 -0.22 -15.43
CA LYS A 88 -1.78 -0.50 -16.66
C LYS A 88 -1.78 -2.00 -17.00
N ALA A 89 -0.63 -2.66 -16.86
CA ALA A 89 -0.51 -4.10 -17.10
C ALA A 89 -1.36 -4.93 -16.13
N VAL A 90 -1.35 -4.59 -14.84
CA VAL A 90 -2.20 -5.25 -13.82
C VAL A 90 -3.68 -5.05 -14.11
N ALA A 91 -4.10 -3.81 -14.44
CA ALA A 91 -5.49 -3.52 -14.76
C ALA A 91 -6.01 -4.30 -15.98
N ALA A 92 -5.14 -4.58 -16.97
CA ALA A 92 -5.49 -5.37 -18.15
C ALA A 92 -5.69 -6.87 -17.83
N GLN A 93 -5.10 -7.41 -16.76
CA GLN A 93 -5.24 -8.82 -16.39
C GLN A 93 -6.67 -9.18 -15.98
N GLY A 94 -7.40 -8.25 -15.37
CA GLY A 94 -8.80 -8.45 -14.95
C GLY A 94 -9.83 -8.39 -16.08
N LYS A 95 -9.40 -8.14 -17.33
CA LYS A 95 -10.28 -8.02 -18.52
C LYS A 95 -10.33 -9.29 -19.39
N LYS A 96 -9.79 -10.41 -18.91
CA LYS A 96 -9.84 -11.71 -19.59
C LYS A 96 -11.03 -12.55 -19.13
#